data_AF-A0A9P7DWR7-F1
#
_entry.id   AF-A0A9P7DWR7-F1
#
_cell.length_a   1.000
_cell.length_b   1.000
_cell.length_c   1.000
_cell.angle_alpha   90.00
_cell.angle_beta   90.00
_cell.angle_gamma   90.00
#
_symmetry.space_group_name_H-M   'P 1'
#
loop_
_entity.id
_entity.type
_entity.pdbx_description
1 polymer ?
#
loop_
_entity_poly.entity_id
_entity_poly.type
_entity_poly.pdbx_seq_one_letter_code
_entity_poly.pdbx_strand_id
1 'polypeptide(L)'
;MLQRRAGVIARDLNRTSSPRSYSQIIPQYHPKVRAIPFAFSKEAAIRHVGVAASAGCFFRDFVGSLGAKYIGGNFQPIQPIRIQPVYFPAWFLDAEVESYLTDEDDERQRIVTAYFNDCYLPGATFGLLGRLALRNDQVEPALAVPFSQSLTHQHGSDVICMPYTISPLDVISSTRSSSFTHATSDEDHDARFEPRFIKTNIEAAYPVLIPLYLVQFPMVQPFESTFVIEAYSQPDRSFIQVSNAPELPEEQRFDLEKYIGYDYLFLGDTPSSHAKTRVLAPKYDRNASENVASWFDGLFSEPGGAEKLIHPKGAVGVNVHMDDPRVREWTPEEVNSIREWMNQGQAIVQLKDVVKSLTSIEDQMQSGSVKVIQWPSSDPKQRSQNAPAFLEAFIKAELDKLQKLEKSRADTAPEWWRRREEKQTLKNP
;
A
#
# COMPACT_ATOMS: atom_id res chain seq x y z
N MET A 1 -32.14 23.06 -32.03
CA MET A 1 -31.34 21.82 -32.16
C MET A 1 -30.82 21.26 -30.82
N LEU A 2 -31.01 21.92 -29.68
CA LEU A 2 -30.51 21.46 -28.36
C LEU A 2 -31.50 20.63 -27.52
N GLN A 3 -32.77 20.50 -27.92
CA GLN A 3 -33.77 19.70 -27.18
C GLN A 3 -33.90 18.22 -27.63
N ARG A 4 -33.18 17.79 -28.69
CA ARG A 4 -33.23 16.40 -29.19
C ARG A 4 -32.15 15.47 -28.64
N ARG A 5 -31.20 15.96 -27.83
CA ARG A 5 -30.12 15.13 -27.23
C ARG A 5 -30.42 14.65 -25.79
N ALA A 6 -31.39 15.25 -25.09
CA ALA A 6 -31.79 14.81 -23.75
C ALA A 6 -32.60 13.49 -23.73
N GLY A 7 -33.27 13.15 -24.84
CA GLY A 7 -34.11 11.95 -24.92
C GLY A 7 -33.36 10.62 -25.16
N VAL A 8 -32.07 10.67 -25.49
CA VAL A 8 -31.26 9.47 -25.76
C VAL A 8 -30.54 9.00 -24.49
N ILE A 9 -30.14 9.92 -23.60
CA ILE A 9 -29.46 9.58 -22.34
C ILE A 9 -30.43 9.02 -21.29
N ALA A 10 -31.70 9.46 -21.31
CA ALA A 10 -32.73 8.96 -20.37
C ALA A 10 -33.23 7.53 -20.67
N ARG A 11 -32.91 6.95 -21.84
CA ARG A 11 -33.32 5.57 -22.20
C ARG A 11 -32.36 4.49 -21.71
N ASP A 12 -31.09 4.83 -21.46
CA ASP A 12 -30.11 3.84 -20.98
C ASP A 12 -30.14 3.63 -19.45
N LEU A 13 -30.65 4.60 -18.69
CA LEU A 13 -30.79 4.50 -17.23
C LEU A 13 -32.04 3.72 -16.75
N ASN A 14 -33.03 3.56 -17.63
CA ASN A 14 -34.26 2.80 -17.34
C ASN A 14 -34.18 1.33 -17.78
N ARG A 15 -32.99 0.83 -18.09
CA ARG A 15 -32.78 -0.61 -18.27
C ARG A 15 -32.81 -1.25 -16.89
N THR A 16 -34.03 -1.50 -16.40
CA THR A 16 -34.36 -2.29 -15.22
C THR A 16 -33.38 -3.45 -15.14
N SER A 17 -32.42 -3.35 -14.23
CA SER A 17 -31.48 -4.41 -13.92
C SER A 17 -32.32 -5.60 -13.48
N SER A 18 -32.52 -6.55 -14.40
CA SER A 18 -32.98 -7.88 -14.05
C SER A 18 -32.25 -8.30 -12.78
N PRO A 19 -32.94 -8.79 -11.74
CA PRO A 19 -32.29 -9.33 -10.57
C PRO A 19 -31.53 -10.57 -11.04
N ARG A 20 -30.31 -10.35 -11.55
CA ARG A 20 -29.33 -11.39 -11.76
C ARG A 20 -29.10 -11.93 -10.36
N SER A 21 -29.73 -13.06 -10.09
CA SER A 21 -29.29 -13.97 -9.05
C SER A 21 -27.86 -14.34 -9.45
N TYR A 22 -26.90 -13.54 -9.00
CA TYR A 22 -25.51 -13.91 -9.04
C TYR A 22 -25.41 -15.05 -8.04
N SER A 23 -25.73 -16.28 -8.47
CA SER A 23 -25.19 -17.48 -7.85
C SER A 23 -23.69 -17.34 -8.02
N GLN A 24 -23.05 -16.66 -7.07
CA GLN A 24 -21.64 -16.37 -7.18
C GLN A 24 -20.92 -17.69 -6.99
N ILE A 25 -20.42 -18.21 -8.10
CA ILE A 25 -19.48 -19.31 -8.09
C ILE A 25 -18.32 -18.82 -7.23
N ILE A 26 -18.17 -19.43 -6.05
CA ILE A 26 -17.07 -19.11 -5.14
C ILE A 26 -15.78 -19.39 -5.92
N PRO A 27 -14.88 -18.39 -6.07
CA PRO A 27 -13.62 -18.62 -6.75
C PRO A 27 -12.83 -19.73 -6.04
N GLN A 28 -12.27 -20.64 -6.82
CA GLN A 28 -11.33 -21.62 -6.27
C GLN A 28 -9.99 -20.91 -6.06
N TYR A 29 -9.79 -20.38 -4.85
CA TYR A 29 -8.54 -19.70 -4.51
C TYR A 29 -7.37 -20.68 -4.42
N HIS A 30 -6.19 -20.17 -4.77
CA HIS A 30 -4.92 -20.87 -4.58
C HIS A 30 -4.66 -21.13 -3.08
N PRO A 31 -4.01 -22.25 -2.69
CA PRO A 31 -3.74 -22.57 -1.27
C PRO A 31 -2.95 -21.50 -0.51
N LYS A 32 -2.18 -20.66 -1.22
CA LYS A 32 -1.44 -19.54 -0.62
C LYS A 32 -2.33 -18.38 -0.16
N VAL A 33 -3.57 -18.31 -0.64
CA VAL A 33 -4.50 -17.23 -0.30
C VAL A 33 -4.92 -17.36 1.16
N ARG A 34 -4.60 -16.31 1.91
CA ARG A 34 -5.06 -16.16 3.29
C ARG A 34 -6.30 -15.28 3.33
N ALA A 35 -7.08 -15.39 4.38
CA ALA A 35 -8.27 -14.58 4.59
C ALA A 35 -8.33 -14.16 6.05
N ILE A 36 -8.72 -12.91 6.30
CA ILE A 36 -8.96 -12.44 7.66
C ILE A 36 -10.44 -12.67 7.99
N PRO A 37 -10.81 -13.38 9.07
CA PRO A 37 -12.20 -13.55 9.45
C PRO A 37 -12.90 -12.22 9.76
N PHE A 38 -14.22 -12.17 9.61
CA PHE A 38 -15.01 -11.00 10.03
C PHE A 38 -14.98 -10.90 11.57
N ALA A 39 -14.51 -9.77 12.09
CA ALA A 39 -14.41 -9.51 13.52
C ALA A 39 -15.76 -9.16 14.17
N PHE A 40 -16.76 -8.72 13.39
CA PHE A 40 -18.07 -8.32 13.89
C PHE A 40 -19.19 -8.59 12.87
N SER A 41 -20.45 -8.51 13.32
CA SER A 41 -21.65 -8.80 12.52
C SER A 41 -22.16 -7.60 11.72
N LYS A 42 -23.11 -7.85 10.80
CA LYS A 42 -23.79 -6.79 10.01
C LYS A 42 -24.43 -5.71 10.89
N GLU A 43 -25.04 -6.11 12.00
CA GLU A 43 -25.73 -5.20 12.92
C GLU A 43 -24.75 -4.26 13.62
N ALA A 44 -23.56 -4.77 13.98
CA ALA A 44 -22.49 -3.94 14.51
C ALA A 44 -21.98 -2.94 13.46
N ALA A 45 -21.85 -3.37 12.20
CA ALA A 45 -21.50 -2.49 11.08
C ALA A 45 -22.51 -1.34 10.92
N ILE A 46 -23.81 -1.65 10.91
CA ILE A 46 -24.90 -0.67 10.77
C ILE A 46 -24.89 0.32 11.94
N ARG A 47 -24.72 -0.15 13.18
CA ARG A 47 -24.62 0.74 14.36
C ARG A 47 -23.43 1.68 14.27
N HIS A 48 -22.30 1.21 13.73
CA HIS A 48 -21.08 2.00 13.63
C HIS A 48 -21.25 3.21 12.69
N VAL A 49 -21.78 2.98 11.47
CA VAL A 49 -21.97 4.04 10.46
C VAL A 49 -23.28 4.79 10.59
N GLY A 50 -24.24 4.30 11.39
CA GLY A 50 -25.60 4.83 11.45
C GLY A 50 -25.68 6.34 11.74
N VAL A 51 -24.82 6.86 12.62
CA VAL A 51 -24.78 8.30 12.95
C VAL A 51 -24.39 9.13 11.72
N ALA A 52 -23.34 8.72 11.01
CA ALA A 52 -22.86 9.42 9.83
C ALA A 52 -23.83 9.28 8.65
N ALA A 53 -24.37 8.07 8.44
CA ALA A 53 -25.40 7.81 7.44
C ALA A 53 -26.64 8.67 7.69
N SER A 54 -27.07 8.78 8.96
CA SER A 54 -28.20 9.62 9.35
C SER A 54 -27.95 11.10 9.07
N ALA A 55 -26.76 11.62 9.42
CA ALA A 55 -26.38 13.00 9.13
C ALA A 55 -26.42 13.29 7.62
N GLY A 56 -25.86 12.40 6.80
CA GLY A 56 -25.95 12.46 5.34
C GLY A 56 -27.37 12.32 4.78
N CYS A 57 -28.29 11.76 5.56
CA CYS A 57 -29.72 11.63 5.23
C CYS A 57 -30.58 12.71 5.92
N PHE A 58 -30.08 13.95 6.02
CA PHE A 58 -30.78 15.08 6.67
C PHE A 58 -31.23 14.80 8.11
N PHE A 59 -30.35 14.16 8.88
CA PHE A 59 -30.58 13.79 10.29
C PHE A 59 -31.78 12.83 10.50
N ARG A 60 -32.21 12.11 9.46
CA ARG A 60 -33.25 11.07 9.58
C ARG A 60 -32.78 9.98 10.55
N ASP A 61 -33.55 9.74 11.61
CA ASP A 61 -33.24 8.75 12.66
C ASP A 61 -31.90 9.02 13.39
N PHE A 62 -31.49 10.28 13.50
CA PHE A 62 -30.21 10.65 14.13
C PHE A 62 -30.14 10.26 15.60
N VAL A 63 -31.18 10.58 16.37
CA VAL A 63 -31.26 10.22 17.80
C VAL A 63 -31.27 8.69 17.98
N GLY A 64 -31.97 7.98 17.11
CA GLY A 64 -31.98 6.51 17.08
C GLY A 64 -30.59 5.93 16.84
N SER A 65 -29.88 6.49 15.87
CA SER A 65 -28.51 6.07 15.53
C SER A 65 -27.48 6.42 16.62
N LEU A 66 -27.61 7.59 17.24
CA LEU A 66 -26.77 8.02 18.35
C LEU A 66 -26.97 7.12 19.58
N GLY A 67 -28.23 6.87 19.95
CA GLY A 67 -28.57 5.98 21.05
C GLY A 67 -28.12 4.54 20.79
N ALA A 68 -28.28 4.04 19.55
CA ALA A 68 -27.84 2.70 19.17
C ALA A 68 -26.31 2.54 19.24
N LYS A 69 -25.54 3.59 18.93
CA LYS A 69 -24.07 3.58 18.97
C LYS A 69 -23.51 3.66 20.39
N TYR A 70 -24.03 4.54 21.24
CA TYR A 70 -23.42 4.86 22.54
C TYR A 70 -24.13 4.25 23.76
N ILE A 71 -25.44 3.98 23.67
CA ILE A 71 -26.25 3.52 24.81
C ILE A 71 -26.65 2.05 24.65
N GLY A 72 -26.92 1.61 23.42
CA GLY A 72 -27.51 0.30 23.14
C GLY A 72 -28.99 0.24 23.53
N GLY A 73 -29.54 -0.96 23.70
CA GLY A 73 -30.96 -1.16 24.05
C GLY A 73 -31.91 -1.05 22.84
N ASN A 74 -33.07 -0.42 23.04
CA ASN A 74 -34.16 -0.36 22.03
C ASN A 74 -33.97 0.71 20.95
N PHE A 75 -32.88 1.48 20.99
CA PHE A 75 -32.58 2.44 19.94
C PHE A 75 -32.26 1.73 18.63
N GLN A 76 -32.95 2.12 17.56
CA GLN A 76 -32.74 1.55 16.23
C GLN A 76 -31.91 2.53 15.40
N PRO A 77 -30.75 2.10 14.86
CA PRO A 77 -30.03 2.93 13.90
C PRO A 77 -30.82 3.00 12.59
N ILE A 78 -30.53 4.04 11.80
CA ILE A 78 -30.98 4.12 10.41
C ILE A 78 -30.63 2.81 9.69
N GLN A 79 -31.60 2.23 9.00
CA GLN A 79 -31.41 0.96 8.30
C GLN A 79 -30.93 1.20 6.87
N PRO A 80 -29.94 0.44 6.37
CA PRO A 80 -29.52 0.53 4.99
C PRO A 80 -30.54 -0.12 4.05
N ILE A 81 -30.54 0.29 2.78
CA ILE A 81 -31.25 -0.43 1.72
C ILE A 81 -30.62 -1.81 1.53
N ARG A 82 -29.28 -1.85 1.59
CA ARG A 82 -28.51 -3.05 1.33
C ARG A 82 -27.25 -3.07 2.18
N ILE A 83 -26.95 -4.24 2.74
CA ILE A 83 -25.65 -4.53 3.34
C ILE A 83 -25.13 -5.86 2.79
N GLN A 84 -23.88 -5.86 2.33
CA GLN A 84 -23.26 -7.02 1.73
C GLN A 84 -21.87 -7.25 2.33
N PRO A 85 -21.63 -8.36 3.04
CA PRO A 85 -20.29 -8.79 3.38
C PRO A 85 -19.55 -9.27 2.13
N VAL A 86 -18.30 -8.85 1.99
CA VAL A 86 -17.43 -9.12 0.85
C VAL A 86 -16.03 -9.45 1.35
N TYR A 87 -15.40 -10.43 0.71
CA TYR A 87 -13.96 -10.61 0.73
C TYR A 87 -13.34 -9.91 -0.47
N PHE A 88 -12.66 -8.80 -0.22
CA PHE A 88 -11.94 -8.05 -1.24
C PHE A 88 -10.49 -8.56 -1.33
N PRO A 89 -10.02 -9.00 -2.50
CA PRO A 89 -8.65 -9.45 -2.67
C PRO A 89 -7.68 -8.28 -2.58
N ALA A 90 -6.60 -8.49 -1.86
CA ALA A 90 -5.50 -7.56 -1.70
C ALA A 90 -4.18 -8.33 -1.77
N TRP A 91 -3.12 -7.60 -2.11
CA TRP A 91 -1.75 -8.06 -2.05
C TRP A 91 -1.01 -7.20 -1.04
N PHE A 92 -0.33 -7.85 -0.10
CA PHE A 92 0.73 -7.21 0.67
C PHE A 92 2.06 -7.45 -0.03
N LEU A 93 2.93 -6.45 -0.04
CA LEU A 93 4.19 -6.48 -0.77
C LEU A 93 5.34 -6.06 0.13
N ASP A 94 6.35 -6.92 0.18
CA ASP A 94 7.67 -6.61 0.73
C ASP A 94 8.68 -6.65 -0.42
N ALA A 95 9.36 -5.53 -0.69
CA ALA A 95 10.31 -5.45 -1.80
C ALA A 95 11.52 -4.56 -1.48
N GLU A 96 12.66 -4.98 -1.99
CA GLU A 96 13.87 -4.16 -2.08
C GLU A 96 14.15 -3.90 -3.55
N VAL A 97 14.23 -2.63 -3.92
CA VAL A 97 14.49 -2.23 -5.29
C VAL A 97 15.62 -1.22 -5.35
N GLU A 98 16.47 -1.35 -6.35
CA GLU A 98 17.47 -0.36 -6.73
C GLU A 98 16.93 0.47 -7.89
N SER A 99 17.14 1.79 -7.87
CA SER A 99 16.90 2.63 -9.04
C SER A 99 17.82 3.85 -9.05
N TYR A 100 17.76 4.64 -10.10
CA TYR A 100 18.40 5.96 -10.12
C TYR A 100 17.50 7.02 -9.50
N LEU A 101 18.13 7.90 -8.74
CA LEU A 101 17.58 9.15 -8.27
C LEU A 101 18.38 10.28 -8.91
N THR A 102 17.67 11.17 -9.60
CA THR A 102 18.26 12.34 -10.26
C THR A 102 17.93 13.57 -9.42
N ASP A 103 18.97 14.26 -8.98
CA ASP A 103 18.88 15.53 -8.27
C ASP A 103 18.82 16.67 -9.31
N GLU A 104 17.86 17.60 -9.17
CA GLU A 104 17.66 18.70 -10.13
C GLU A 104 18.87 19.63 -10.20
N ASP A 105 19.60 19.80 -9.09
CA ASP A 105 20.70 20.77 -8.99
C ASP A 105 22.03 20.26 -9.57
N ASP A 106 22.25 18.93 -9.62
CA ASP A 106 23.56 18.35 -9.97
C ASP A 106 23.52 17.54 -11.28
N GLU A 107 22.34 17.29 -11.88
CA GLU A 107 22.10 16.30 -12.96
C GLU A 107 22.68 14.89 -12.66
N ARG A 108 23.23 14.68 -11.46
CA ARG A 108 23.93 13.46 -11.08
C ARG A 108 22.91 12.40 -10.74
N GLN A 109 22.93 11.36 -11.54
CA GLN A 109 22.23 10.13 -11.22
C GLN A 109 22.99 9.38 -10.14
N ARG A 110 22.33 9.13 -9.01
CA ARG A 110 22.83 8.25 -7.96
C ARG A 110 21.96 7.01 -7.86
N ILE A 111 22.58 5.84 -7.67
CA ILE A 111 21.86 4.61 -7.38
C ILE A 111 21.35 4.69 -5.94
N VAL A 112 20.06 4.48 -5.76
CA VAL A 112 19.38 4.44 -4.46
C VAL A 112 18.70 3.09 -4.28
N THR A 113 18.61 2.65 -3.03
CA THR A 113 17.87 1.44 -2.67
C THR A 113 16.62 1.84 -1.91
N ALA A 114 15.45 1.52 -2.48
CA ALA A 114 14.16 1.73 -1.86
C ALA A 114 13.63 0.42 -1.26
N TYR A 115 13.20 0.51 0.00
CA TYR A 115 12.62 -0.59 0.75
C TYR A 115 11.12 -0.33 0.90
N PHE A 116 10.32 -1.20 0.31
CA PHE A 116 8.88 -1.22 0.37
C PHE A 116 8.50 -2.25 1.42
N ASN A 117 8.01 -1.80 2.57
CA ASN A 117 7.58 -2.70 3.63
C ASN A 117 6.06 -2.66 3.74
N ASP A 118 5.46 -3.84 3.66
CA ASP A 118 4.04 -4.08 3.92
C ASP A 118 3.12 -3.31 2.96
N CYS A 119 3.57 -3.01 1.74
CA CYS A 119 2.80 -2.17 0.82
C CYS A 119 1.49 -2.87 0.42
N TYR A 120 0.42 -2.11 0.36
CA TYR A 120 -0.91 -2.56 0.02
C TYR A 120 -1.21 -2.31 -1.46
N LEU A 121 -1.63 -3.36 -2.15
CA LEU A 121 -2.06 -3.32 -3.53
C LEU A 121 -3.45 -3.97 -3.64
N PRO A 122 -4.46 -3.31 -4.26
CA PRO A 122 -5.73 -3.97 -4.56
C PRO A 122 -5.51 -5.19 -5.46
N GLY A 123 -6.11 -6.32 -5.09
CA GLY A 123 -6.06 -7.56 -5.88
C GLY A 123 -7.13 -7.64 -6.96
N ALA A 124 -8.12 -6.75 -6.93
CA ALA A 124 -9.17 -6.66 -7.94
C ALA A 124 -9.53 -5.22 -8.27
N THR A 125 -10.00 -5.02 -9.50
CA THR A 125 -10.57 -3.77 -9.93
C THR A 125 -12.06 -3.74 -9.61
N PHE A 126 -12.43 -2.83 -8.73
CA PHE A 126 -13.83 -2.62 -8.39
C PHE A 126 -14.04 -1.17 -7.99
N GLY A 127 -14.17 -0.29 -8.99
CA GLY A 127 -14.47 1.14 -8.83
C GLY A 127 -13.82 1.73 -7.57
N LEU A 128 -14.66 2.03 -6.58
CA LEU A 128 -14.28 2.50 -5.25
C LEU A 128 -13.16 1.69 -4.58
N LEU A 129 -13.33 0.38 -4.44
CA LEU A 129 -12.43 -0.46 -3.64
C LEU A 129 -11.03 -0.56 -4.22
N GLY A 130 -10.88 -0.42 -5.54
CA GLY A 130 -9.58 -0.42 -6.20
C GLY A 130 -8.72 0.81 -5.87
N ARG A 131 -9.33 1.87 -5.34
CA ARG A 131 -8.66 3.15 -5.01
C ARG A 131 -8.39 3.31 -3.51
N LEU A 132 -8.93 2.42 -2.68
CA LEU A 132 -8.81 2.51 -1.24
C LEU A 132 -7.62 1.67 -0.76
N ALA A 133 -6.75 2.26 0.05
CA ALA A 133 -5.76 1.51 0.82
C ALA A 133 -6.43 0.88 2.05
N LEU A 134 -6.96 -0.34 1.90
CA LEU A 134 -7.65 -1.10 2.96
C LEU A 134 -6.69 -1.74 3.98
N ARG A 135 -5.56 -1.08 4.22
CA ARG A 135 -4.55 -1.46 5.21
C ARG A 135 -4.60 -0.46 6.35
N ASN A 136 -4.40 -0.92 7.58
CA ASN A 136 -4.03 -0.08 8.72
C ASN A 136 -3.00 -0.85 9.58
N ASP A 137 -2.51 -0.21 10.65
CA ASP A 137 -1.52 -0.83 11.56
C ASP A 137 -2.07 -2.05 12.33
N GLN A 138 -3.38 -2.31 12.28
CA GLN A 138 -4.02 -3.49 12.92
C GLN A 138 -4.05 -4.72 12.00
N VAL A 139 -3.76 -4.57 10.71
CA VAL A 139 -3.76 -5.69 9.77
C VAL A 139 -2.43 -6.44 9.89
N GLU A 140 -2.42 -7.46 10.74
CA GLU A 140 -1.23 -8.29 11.00
C GLU A 140 -1.34 -9.71 10.40
N PRO A 141 -0.21 -10.32 9.98
CA PRO A 141 -0.20 -11.69 9.45
C PRO A 141 -0.82 -12.73 10.40
N ALA A 142 -0.75 -12.50 11.71
CA ALA A 142 -1.31 -13.40 12.71
C ALA A 142 -2.85 -13.48 12.69
N LEU A 143 -3.53 -12.48 12.11
CA LEU A 143 -5.00 -12.48 11.97
C LEU A 143 -5.49 -13.35 10.82
N ALA A 144 -4.61 -13.70 9.87
CA ALA A 144 -5.01 -14.34 8.63
C ALA A 144 -4.95 -15.87 8.72
N VAL A 145 -6.04 -16.52 8.35
CA VAL A 145 -6.16 -17.99 8.29
C VAL A 145 -6.11 -18.47 6.83
N PRO A 146 -5.78 -19.75 6.56
CA PRO A 146 -5.92 -20.29 5.21
C PRO A 146 -7.38 -20.15 4.76
N PHE A 147 -7.62 -19.76 3.51
CA PHE A 147 -8.99 -19.68 3.01
C PHE A 147 -9.66 -21.06 3.03
N SER A 148 -10.91 -21.10 3.48
CA SER A 148 -11.73 -22.30 3.49
C SER A 148 -13.19 -21.95 3.18
N GLN A 149 -13.98 -22.94 2.75
CA GLN A 149 -15.39 -22.73 2.41
C GLN A 149 -16.22 -22.27 3.62
N SER A 150 -15.81 -22.55 4.86
CA SER A 150 -16.52 -22.03 6.04
C SER A 150 -16.46 -20.50 6.14
N LEU A 151 -15.46 -19.86 5.52
CA LEU A 151 -15.36 -18.40 5.51
C LEU A 151 -16.38 -17.74 4.57
N THR A 152 -17.03 -18.50 3.68
CA THR A 152 -18.08 -17.97 2.81
C THR A 152 -19.41 -17.78 3.53
N HIS A 153 -19.50 -18.19 4.81
CA HIS A 153 -20.66 -17.95 5.66
C HIS A 153 -20.21 -17.54 7.06
N GLN A 154 -20.36 -16.26 7.41
CA GLN A 154 -19.90 -15.71 8.69
C GLN A 154 -20.98 -14.80 9.28
N HIS A 155 -21.12 -14.86 10.61
CA HIS A 155 -22.13 -14.09 11.35
C HIS A 155 -23.54 -14.25 10.76
N GLY A 156 -23.91 -15.48 10.38
CA GLY A 156 -25.21 -15.81 9.79
C GLY A 156 -25.44 -15.25 8.38
N SER A 157 -24.38 -14.87 7.66
CA SER A 157 -24.47 -14.20 6.36
C SER A 157 -23.54 -14.81 5.33
N ASP A 158 -24.03 -14.96 4.10
CA ASP A 158 -23.22 -15.37 2.96
C ASP A 158 -22.30 -14.24 2.51
N VAL A 159 -21.01 -14.55 2.42
CA VAL A 159 -19.93 -13.62 2.07
C VAL A 159 -19.59 -13.75 0.58
N ILE A 160 -19.62 -12.63 -0.13
CA ILE A 160 -19.21 -12.55 -1.53
C ILE A 160 -17.70 -12.63 -1.62
N CYS A 161 -17.16 -13.61 -2.34
CA CYS A 161 -15.72 -13.79 -2.51
C CYS A 161 -15.29 -13.25 -3.88
N MET A 162 -14.51 -12.16 -3.89
CA MET A 162 -14.09 -11.53 -5.15
C MET A 162 -12.82 -12.17 -5.72
N PRO A 163 -12.74 -12.42 -7.04
CA PRO A 163 -11.57 -13.02 -7.66
C PRO A 163 -10.42 -12.02 -7.77
N TYR A 164 -9.18 -12.51 -7.77
CA TYR A 164 -8.02 -11.71 -8.12
C TYR A 164 -8.01 -11.39 -9.62
N THR A 165 -7.87 -10.11 -9.98
CA THR A 165 -7.74 -9.65 -11.37
C THR A 165 -6.44 -8.87 -11.62
N ILE A 166 -5.77 -8.41 -10.57
CA ILE A 166 -4.50 -7.66 -10.62
C ILE A 166 -3.36 -8.58 -10.16
N SER A 167 -2.22 -8.55 -10.89
CA SER A 167 -0.99 -9.18 -10.43
C SER A 167 -0.10 -8.17 -9.71
N PRO A 168 0.52 -8.55 -8.58
CA PRO A 168 1.52 -7.71 -7.95
C PRO A 168 2.79 -7.60 -8.79
N LEU A 169 3.12 -8.66 -9.52
CA LEU A 169 4.36 -8.78 -10.27
C LEU A 169 4.34 -7.94 -11.56
N ASP A 170 3.15 -7.55 -12.00
CA ASP A 170 2.94 -6.68 -13.15
C ASP A 170 3.07 -5.19 -12.79
N VAL A 171 3.00 -4.83 -11.50
CA VAL A 171 3.13 -3.43 -11.07
C VAL A 171 4.50 -2.88 -11.45
N ILE A 172 5.58 -3.63 -11.15
CA ILE A 172 6.94 -3.21 -11.48
C ILE A 172 7.16 -3.21 -13.00
N SER A 173 6.65 -4.21 -13.73
CA SER A 173 6.83 -4.27 -15.18
C SER A 173 6.07 -3.16 -15.91
N SER A 174 4.85 -2.85 -15.46
CA SER A 174 4.02 -1.74 -15.96
C SER A 174 4.62 -0.39 -15.60
N THR A 175 5.22 -0.28 -14.41
CA THR A 175 5.96 0.90 -13.98
C THR A 175 7.16 1.19 -14.87
N ARG A 176 7.90 0.15 -15.27
CA ARG A 176 9.05 0.33 -16.18
C ARG A 176 8.63 0.79 -17.57
N SER A 177 7.40 0.48 -17.99
CA SER A 177 6.88 0.85 -19.32
C SER A 177 6.15 2.19 -19.33
N SER A 178 5.73 2.72 -18.19
CA SER A 178 5.08 4.03 -18.12
C SER A 178 6.08 5.15 -18.46
N SER A 179 5.62 6.13 -19.24
CA SER A 179 6.43 7.31 -19.58
C SER A 179 6.58 8.22 -18.36
N PHE A 180 7.76 8.83 -18.21
CA PHE A 180 8.19 9.70 -17.10
C PHE A 180 7.20 10.81 -16.70
N THR A 181 6.25 11.18 -17.57
CA THR A 181 5.39 12.35 -17.46
C THR A 181 4.48 12.40 -16.23
N HIS A 182 4.24 11.27 -15.54
CA HIS A 182 3.36 11.22 -14.35
C HIS A 182 4.11 11.17 -13.01
N ALA A 183 5.45 11.14 -13.00
CA ALA A 183 6.21 10.95 -11.76
C ALA A 183 6.59 12.27 -11.05
N THR A 184 6.26 13.44 -11.60
CA THR A 184 6.76 14.75 -11.11
C THR A 184 5.72 15.86 -11.28
N SER A 185 4.65 15.85 -10.48
CA SER A 185 3.70 16.97 -10.45
C SER A 185 3.90 17.91 -9.25
N ASP A 186 4.79 17.59 -8.30
CA ASP A 186 5.19 18.57 -7.29
C ASP A 186 6.43 19.31 -7.80
N GLU A 187 6.22 20.56 -8.21
CA GLU A 187 7.25 21.53 -8.59
C GLU A 187 8.22 21.86 -7.42
N ASP A 188 7.94 21.35 -6.22
CA ASP A 188 8.66 21.65 -4.96
C ASP A 188 9.63 20.53 -4.51
N HIS A 189 9.90 19.51 -5.34
CA HIS A 189 10.73 18.36 -4.93
C HIS A 189 11.94 18.11 -5.84
N ASP A 190 13.13 18.44 -5.33
CA ASP A 190 14.44 18.40 -6.02
C ASP A 190 14.92 16.99 -6.46
N ALA A 191 14.22 15.91 -6.08
CA ALA A 191 14.69 14.54 -6.29
C ALA A 191 13.69 13.68 -7.07
N ARG A 192 14.11 13.21 -8.24
CA ARG A 192 13.29 12.44 -9.20
C ARG A 192 13.67 10.96 -9.22
N PHE A 193 12.73 10.09 -8.86
CA PHE A 193 12.92 8.63 -8.90
C PHE A 193 12.64 8.10 -10.31
N GLU A 194 13.58 7.36 -10.91
CA GLU A 194 13.46 6.91 -12.30
C GLU A 194 12.88 5.48 -12.41
N PRO A 195 11.60 5.28 -12.76
CA PRO A 195 10.99 3.95 -12.61
C PRO A 195 11.46 2.94 -13.67
N ARG A 196 12.03 3.42 -14.78
CA ARG A 196 12.55 2.60 -15.89
C ARG A 196 13.76 1.75 -15.50
N PHE A 197 14.54 2.22 -14.53
CA PHE A 197 15.77 1.57 -14.08
C PHE A 197 15.60 0.75 -12.81
N ILE A 198 14.35 0.57 -12.35
CA ILE A 198 14.05 -0.27 -11.20
C ILE A 198 14.66 -1.65 -11.42
N LYS A 199 15.58 -2.07 -10.56
CA LYS A 199 16.08 -3.43 -10.45
C LYS A 199 15.58 -4.01 -9.13
N THR A 200 14.90 -5.14 -9.21
CA THR A 200 14.33 -5.80 -8.04
C THR A 200 15.35 -6.73 -7.40
N ASN A 201 15.77 -6.42 -6.17
CA ASN A 201 16.70 -7.24 -5.38
C ASN A 201 15.98 -8.33 -4.58
N ILE A 202 14.76 -8.05 -4.12
CA ILE A 202 13.82 -9.05 -3.61
C ILE A 202 12.41 -8.51 -3.76
N GLU A 203 11.45 -9.39 -3.97
CA GLU A 203 10.03 -9.06 -4.02
C GLU A 203 9.24 -10.27 -3.55
N ALA A 204 8.46 -10.10 -2.49
CA ALA A 204 7.53 -11.08 -1.97
C ALA A 204 6.13 -10.48 -1.97
N ALA A 205 5.17 -11.23 -2.51
CA ALA A 205 3.78 -10.84 -2.61
C ALA A 205 2.88 -11.82 -1.86
N TYR A 206 1.97 -11.30 -1.06
CA TYR A 206 1.15 -12.09 -0.15
C TYR A 206 -0.33 -11.85 -0.45
N PRO A 207 -1.06 -12.85 -0.99
CA PRO A 207 -2.46 -12.71 -1.32
C PRO A 207 -3.33 -12.86 -0.07
N VAL A 208 -4.09 -11.82 0.25
CA VAL A 208 -4.97 -11.77 1.42
C VAL A 208 -6.37 -11.28 1.04
N LEU A 209 -7.39 -11.98 1.52
CA LEU A 209 -8.78 -11.54 1.42
C LEU A 209 -9.14 -10.69 2.63
N ILE A 210 -9.41 -9.40 2.39
CA ILE A 210 -9.81 -8.42 3.41
C ILE A 210 -11.33 -8.45 3.57
N PRO A 211 -11.86 -8.69 4.79
CA PRO A 211 -13.29 -8.69 5.05
C PRO A 211 -13.83 -7.25 5.08
N LEU A 212 -14.86 -6.97 4.30
CA LEU A 212 -15.51 -5.67 4.20
C LEU A 212 -17.03 -5.81 4.31
N TYR A 213 -17.69 -4.79 4.86
CA TYR A 213 -19.12 -4.56 4.64
C TYR A 213 -19.33 -3.41 3.66
N LEU A 214 -20.07 -3.69 2.58
CA LEU A 214 -20.58 -2.66 1.67
C LEU A 214 -22.01 -2.32 2.09
N VAL A 215 -22.25 -1.08 2.48
CA VAL A 215 -23.52 -0.63 3.07
C VAL A 215 -24.09 0.53 2.27
N GLN A 216 -25.29 0.39 1.73
CA GLN A 216 -25.95 1.41 0.91
C GLN A 216 -27.11 2.04 1.67
N PHE A 217 -27.10 3.37 1.78
CA PHE A 217 -28.19 4.14 2.38
C PHE A 217 -28.93 4.98 1.33
N PRO A 218 -30.26 5.15 1.48
CA PRO A 218 -31.00 6.08 0.62
C PRO A 218 -30.68 7.49 1.07
N MET A 219 -29.96 8.26 0.25
CA MET A 219 -29.91 9.70 0.43
C MET A 219 -31.14 10.35 -0.22
N VAL A 220 -31.40 11.62 0.08
CA VAL A 220 -32.46 12.37 -0.61
C VAL A 220 -32.12 12.36 -2.09
N GLN A 221 -33.08 11.91 -2.90
CA GLN A 221 -32.88 11.71 -4.33
C GLN A 221 -32.30 12.97 -4.98
N PRO A 222 -31.37 12.81 -5.95
CA PRO A 222 -31.05 11.57 -6.67
C PRO A 222 -29.85 10.74 -6.14
N PHE A 223 -29.39 10.96 -4.91
CA PHE A 223 -28.10 10.42 -4.47
C PHE A 223 -28.19 9.04 -3.78
N GLU A 224 -27.16 8.24 -3.97
CA GLU A 224 -26.91 7.03 -3.18
C GLU A 224 -25.51 7.12 -2.57
N SER A 225 -25.39 6.75 -1.29
CA SER A 225 -24.11 6.64 -0.62
C SER A 225 -23.79 5.21 -0.29
N THR A 226 -22.61 4.76 -0.70
CA THR A 226 -22.06 3.47 -0.34
C THR A 226 -20.97 3.66 0.69
N PHE A 227 -21.16 3.09 1.87
CA PHE A 227 -20.17 2.99 2.91
C PHE A 227 -19.38 1.69 2.72
N VAL A 228 -18.06 1.78 2.80
CA VAL A 228 -17.14 0.64 2.89
C VAL A 228 -16.63 0.62 4.32
N ILE A 229 -16.88 -0.48 5.02
CA ILE A 229 -16.48 -0.66 6.41
C ILE A 229 -15.53 -1.83 6.46
N GLU A 230 -14.34 -1.62 6.98
CA GLU A 230 -13.38 -2.69 7.22
C GLU A 230 -13.83 -3.56 8.40
N ALA A 231 -13.78 -4.87 8.20
CA ALA A 231 -14.36 -5.84 9.15
C ALA A 231 -13.33 -6.81 9.74
N TYR A 232 -12.04 -6.47 9.71
CA TYR A 232 -10.96 -7.30 10.29
C TYR A 232 -10.62 -6.93 11.75
N SER A 233 -11.10 -5.81 12.24
CA SER A 233 -10.91 -5.33 13.61
C SER A 233 -12.22 -4.75 14.15
N GLN A 234 -12.20 -4.04 15.28
CA GLN A 234 -13.42 -3.36 15.75
C GLN A 234 -13.85 -2.28 14.74
N PRO A 235 -15.17 -2.02 14.58
CA PRO A 235 -15.64 -1.00 13.66
C PRO A 235 -15.07 0.38 14.01
N ASP A 236 -14.20 0.91 13.16
CA ASP A 236 -13.51 2.18 13.40
C ASP A 236 -13.46 3.04 12.12
N ARG A 237 -12.70 2.59 11.12
CA ARG A 237 -12.56 3.28 9.85
C ARG A 237 -13.69 2.91 8.89
N SER A 238 -14.28 3.92 8.26
CA SER A 238 -15.21 3.74 7.16
C SER A 238 -15.01 4.79 6.06
N PHE A 239 -15.27 4.36 4.83
CA PHE A 239 -15.14 5.20 3.64
C PHE A 239 -16.53 5.41 3.05
N ILE A 240 -16.83 6.62 2.60
CA ILE A 240 -18.08 6.91 1.92
C ILE A 240 -17.78 7.28 0.48
N GLN A 241 -18.44 6.61 -0.44
CA GLN A 241 -18.58 7.07 -1.82
C GLN A 241 -19.97 7.65 -2.01
N VAL A 242 -20.01 8.87 -2.56
CA VAL A 242 -21.25 9.50 -2.99
C VAL A 242 -21.38 9.33 -4.50
N SER A 243 -22.35 8.54 -4.95
CA SER A 243 -22.62 8.38 -6.37
C SER A 243 -23.39 9.61 -6.90
N ASN A 244 -22.97 10.13 -8.06
CA ASN A 244 -23.61 11.26 -8.76
C ASN A 244 -23.65 12.57 -7.93
N ALA A 245 -22.54 12.99 -7.34
CA ALA A 245 -22.48 14.29 -6.65
C ALA A 245 -22.94 15.42 -7.58
N PRO A 246 -23.82 16.34 -7.11
CA PRO A 246 -24.26 17.46 -7.95
C PRO A 246 -23.09 18.41 -8.17
N GLU A 247 -22.95 18.95 -9.39
CA GLU A 247 -22.08 20.11 -9.62
C GLU A 247 -22.66 21.30 -8.83
N LEU A 248 -22.18 21.50 -7.61
CA LEU A 248 -22.56 22.67 -6.82
C LEU A 248 -21.78 23.90 -7.33
N PRO A 249 -22.43 25.08 -7.44
CA PRO A 249 -21.72 26.33 -7.68
C PRO A 249 -20.61 26.53 -6.64
N GLU A 250 -19.45 27.07 -7.02
CA GLU A 250 -18.29 27.22 -6.13
C GLU A 250 -18.61 27.88 -4.78
N GLU A 251 -19.56 28.81 -4.78
CA GLU A 251 -20.02 29.55 -3.61
C GLU A 251 -20.87 28.72 -2.62
N GLN A 252 -21.41 27.58 -3.06
CA GLN A 252 -22.21 26.64 -2.27
C GLN A 252 -21.48 25.33 -1.98
N ARG A 253 -20.27 25.16 -2.51
CA ARG A 253 -19.36 24.10 -2.09
C ARG A 253 -19.06 24.33 -0.62
N PHE A 254 -19.61 23.50 0.25
CA PHE A 254 -19.17 23.45 1.63
C PHE A 254 -17.65 23.24 1.66
N ASP A 255 -16.92 23.84 2.61
CA ASP A 255 -15.49 23.55 2.86
C ASP A 255 -15.20 22.03 3.01
N LEU A 256 -16.25 21.20 3.15
CA LEU A 256 -16.22 19.75 2.97
C LEU A 256 -15.51 19.32 1.68
N GLU A 257 -15.56 20.04 0.55
CA GLU A 257 -14.80 19.66 -0.65
C GLU A 257 -13.26 19.72 -0.47
N LYS A 258 -12.72 20.50 0.49
CA LYS A 258 -11.30 20.37 0.87
C LYS A 258 -10.98 19.05 1.58
N TYR A 259 -12.00 18.42 2.18
CA TYR A 259 -11.90 17.13 2.87
C TYR A 259 -12.38 15.96 2.00
N ILE A 260 -13.14 16.24 0.94
CA ILE A 260 -13.58 15.31 -0.10
C ILE A 260 -12.54 15.38 -1.21
N GLY A 261 -11.52 14.54 -1.15
CA GLY A 261 -10.65 14.33 -2.30
C GLY A 261 -11.47 13.73 -3.45
N TYR A 262 -12.01 14.60 -4.30
CA TYR A 262 -12.85 14.45 -5.51
C TYR A 262 -13.95 13.36 -5.59
N ASP A 263 -13.93 12.28 -4.79
CA ASP A 263 -14.88 11.17 -4.87
C ASP A 263 -15.27 10.53 -3.51
N TYR A 264 -14.56 10.85 -2.40
CA TYR A 264 -14.72 10.13 -1.12
C TYR A 264 -14.72 11.03 0.12
N LEU A 265 -15.53 10.65 1.11
CA LEU A 265 -15.43 11.16 2.49
C LEU A 265 -14.81 10.08 3.39
N PHE A 266 -13.81 10.49 4.16
CA PHE A 266 -13.20 9.63 5.19
C PHE A 266 -13.85 9.90 6.55
N LEU A 267 -14.26 8.83 7.22
CA LEU A 267 -14.75 8.89 8.60
C LEU A 267 -13.88 8.00 9.49
N GLY A 268 -13.23 8.62 10.47
CA GLY A 268 -12.28 7.98 11.37
C GLY A 268 -10.86 8.47 11.11
N ASP A 269 -9.91 7.56 11.16
CA ASP A 269 -8.49 7.84 10.92
C ASP A 269 -8.19 8.29 9.48
N THR A 270 -7.07 9.00 9.31
CA THR A 270 -6.56 9.40 8.00
C THR A 270 -6.46 8.20 7.07
N PRO A 271 -6.76 8.36 5.76
CA PRO A 271 -6.54 7.29 4.79
C PRO A 271 -5.12 6.78 4.90
N SER A 272 -4.97 5.45 4.91
CA SER A 272 -3.65 4.86 4.84
C SER A 272 -3.08 5.08 3.45
N SER A 273 -1.75 5.17 3.38
CA SER A 273 -1.02 5.12 2.12
C SER A 273 -0.97 3.66 1.63
N HIS A 274 -0.94 3.47 0.31
CA HIS A 274 -0.66 2.18 -0.32
C HIS A 274 0.78 1.73 -0.07
N ALA A 275 1.72 2.63 0.20
CA ALA A 275 3.11 2.26 0.43
C ALA A 275 3.74 2.94 1.65
N LYS A 276 4.47 2.14 2.44
CA LYS A 276 5.43 2.66 3.40
C LYS A 276 6.82 2.39 2.87
N THR A 277 7.44 3.44 2.34
CA THR A 277 8.74 3.36 1.67
C THR A 277 9.84 3.91 2.57
N ARG A 278 11.04 3.34 2.43
CA ARG A 278 12.27 3.88 2.99
C ARG A 278 13.33 3.89 1.91
N VAL A 279 13.70 5.06 1.43
CA VAL A 279 14.74 5.25 0.41
C VAL A 279 16.07 5.53 1.11
N LEU A 280 17.07 4.73 0.77
CA LEU A 280 18.44 4.92 1.19
C LEU A 280 19.29 5.35 -0.01
N ALA A 281 19.82 6.57 0.08
CA ALA A 281 20.71 7.18 -0.90
C ALA A 281 22.02 7.57 -0.19
N PRO A 282 22.94 6.61 -0.13
CA PRO A 282 23.62 6.11 1.08
C PRO A 282 22.98 6.33 2.47
N LYS A 283 22.50 7.54 2.76
CA LYS A 283 21.77 7.88 3.99
C LYS A 283 20.26 7.80 3.76
N TYR A 284 19.51 7.78 4.86
CA TYR A 284 18.06 7.89 4.77
C TYR A 284 17.68 9.24 4.16
N ASP A 285 17.00 9.18 3.03
CA ASP A 285 16.49 10.34 2.31
C ASP A 285 14.98 10.39 2.51
N ARG A 286 14.54 11.26 3.43
CA ARG A 286 13.15 11.38 3.81
C ARG A 286 12.30 11.88 2.65
N ASN A 287 12.75 12.92 1.95
CA ASN A 287 12.02 13.51 0.84
C ASN A 287 11.90 12.51 -0.31
N ALA A 288 12.98 11.81 -0.67
CA ALA A 288 12.91 10.76 -1.67
C ALA A 288 11.98 9.60 -1.24
N SER A 289 11.92 9.28 0.05
CA SER A 289 10.97 8.28 0.57
C SER A 289 9.53 8.75 0.39
N GLU A 290 9.20 9.96 0.82
CA GLU A 290 7.87 10.56 0.68
C GLU A 290 7.47 10.66 -0.82
N ASN A 291 8.40 11.04 -1.71
CA ASN A 291 8.17 11.08 -3.16
C ASN A 291 7.87 9.70 -3.74
N VAL A 292 8.65 8.68 -3.37
CA VAL A 292 8.43 7.31 -3.88
C VAL A 292 7.13 6.73 -3.32
N ALA A 293 6.76 7.05 -2.08
CA ALA A 293 5.46 6.66 -1.51
C ALA A 293 4.30 7.35 -2.25
N SER A 294 4.38 8.67 -2.44
CA SER A 294 3.38 9.46 -3.17
C SER A 294 3.22 8.98 -4.61
N TRP A 295 4.34 8.71 -5.30
CA TRP A 295 4.33 8.11 -6.64
C TRP A 295 3.59 6.77 -6.66
N PHE A 296 3.85 5.89 -5.69
CA PHE A 296 3.17 4.61 -5.59
C PHE A 296 1.68 4.75 -5.28
N ASP A 297 1.30 5.70 -4.41
CA ASP A 297 -0.10 6.04 -4.11
C ASP A 297 -0.82 6.58 -5.34
N GLY A 298 -0.13 7.39 -6.16
CA GLY A 298 -0.65 7.93 -7.41
C GLY A 298 -1.07 6.86 -8.42
N LEU A 299 -0.43 5.67 -8.41
CA LEU A 299 -0.80 4.55 -9.29
C LEU A 299 -2.25 4.07 -9.07
N PHE A 300 -2.78 4.23 -7.85
CA PHE A 300 -4.10 3.74 -7.46
C PHE A 300 -5.10 4.85 -7.19
N SER A 301 -4.64 6.04 -6.82
CA SER A 301 -5.51 7.15 -6.43
C SER A 301 -6.31 7.71 -7.62
N GLU A 302 -5.74 7.68 -8.82
CA GLU A 302 -6.40 8.12 -10.05
C GLU A 302 -7.61 7.21 -10.42
N PRO A 303 -8.73 7.79 -10.87
CA PRO A 303 -9.80 7.03 -11.51
C PRO A 303 -9.26 6.18 -12.67
N GLY A 304 -9.48 4.87 -12.64
CA GLY A 304 -8.94 3.97 -13.66
C GLY A 304 -7.50 3.48 -13.40
N GLY A 305 -6.83 3.92 -12.32
CA GLY A 305 -5.45 3.56 -12.01
C GLY A 305 -5.25 2.06 -11.83
N ALA A 306 -6.06 1.44 -10.97
CA ALA A 306 -6.05 -0.01 -10.76
C ALA A 306 -6.43 -0.81 -12.02
N GLU A 307 -7.30 -0.25 -12.88
CA GLU A 307 -7.71 -0.83 -14.16
C GLU A 307 -6.57 -0.95 -15.17
N LYS A 308 -5.58 -0.04 -15.11
CA LYS A 308 -4.36 -0.12 -15.92
C LYS A 308 -3.49 -1.33 -15.55
N LEU A 309 -3.70 -1.92 -14.36
CA LEU A 309 -2.93 -3.03 -13.81
C LEU A 309 -3.66 -4.38 -13.91
N ILE A 310 -4.82 -4.43 -14.58
CA ILE A 310 -5.50 -5.71 -14.84
C ILE A 310 -4.60 -6.58 -15.71
N HIS A 311 -4.25 -7.75 -15.19
CA HIS A 311 -3.48 -8.70 -15.98
C HIS A 311 -4.33 -9.21 -17.15
N PRO A 312 -3.81 -9.33 -18.39
CA PRO A 312 -4.59 -9.73 -19.56
C PRO A 312 -5.35 -11.06 -19.41
N LYS A 313 -4.82 -11.99 -18.60
CA LYS A 313 -5.48 -13.28 -18.28
C LYS A 313 -6.35 -13.24 -17.02
N GLY A 314 -6.27 -12.17 -16.22
CA GLY A 314 -7.04 -11.98 -14.98
C GLY A 314 -8.54 -11.74 -15.20
N ALA A 315 -8.93 -11.26 -16.40
CA ALA A 315 -10.34 -11.07 -16.77
C ALA A 315 -11.18 -12.35 -16.78
N VAL A 316 -10.55 -13.54 -16.75
CA VAL A 316 -11.22 -14.85 -16.77
C VAL A 316 -11.26 -15.50 -15.37
N GLY A 317 -10.94 -14.76 -14.31
CA GLY A 317 -10.99 -15.28 -12.93
C GLY A 317 -9.90 -16.30 -12.62
N VAL A 318 -8.78 -16.25 -13.35
CA VAL A 318 -7.68 -17.21 -13.23
C VAL A 318 -6.62 -16.67 -12.26
N ASN A 319 -6.20 -17.53 -11.33
CA ASN A 319 -5.03 -17.42 -10.45
C ASN A 319 -3.89 -16.58 -11.07
N VAL A 320 -3.88 -15.28 -10.79
CA VAL A 320 -2.92 -14.36 -11.39
C VAL A 320 -1.56 -14.58 -10.74
N HIS A 321 -0.66 -15.27 -11.43
CA HIS A 321 0.72 -15.55 -11.00
C HIS A 321 0.87 -16.24 -9.63
N MET A 322 -0.16 -16.92 -9.12
CA MET A 322 -0.13 -17.55 -7.79
C MET A 322 0.94 -18.64 -7.64
N ASP A 323 1.32 -19.29 -8.75
CA ASP A 323 2.38 -20.30 -8.80
C ASP A 323 3.80 -19.69 -8.83
N ASP A 324 3.94 -18.37 -9.02
CA ASP A 324 5.25 -17.71 -8.99
C ASP A 324 5.86 -17.88 -7.58
N PRO A 325 7.15 -18.23 -7.47
CA PRO A 325 7.80 -18.44 -6.18
C PRO A 325 7.83 -17.18 -5.30
N ARG A 326 7.72 -15.98 -5.88
CA ARG A 326 7.58 -14.71 -5.14
C ARG A 326 6.23 -14.57 -4.45
N VAL A 327 5.20 -15.25 -4.94
CA VAL A 327 3.90 -15.27 -4.28
C VAL A 327 4.02 -16.25 -3.12
N ARG A 328 3.87 -15.74 -1.89
CA ARG A 328 4.05 -16.48 -0.63
C ARG A 328 2.78 -16.44 0.19
N GLU A 329 2.69 -17.30 1.20
CA GLU A 329 1.64 -17.19 2.20
C GLU A 329 1.90 -15.98 3.11
N TRP A 330 0.84 -15.27 3.48
CA TRP A 330 0.93 -14.19 4.46
C TRP A 330 0.91 -14.77 5.88
N THR A 331 2.05 -15.31 6.33
CA THR A 331 2.24 -15.80 7.71
C THR A 331 3.34 -14.99 8.42
N PRO A 332 3.33 -14.94 9.77
CA PRO A 332 4.38 -14.27 10.52
C PRO A 332 5.79 -14.77 10.16
N GLU A 333 5.97 -16.08 9.96
CA GLU A 333 7.26 -16.69 9.67
C GLU A 333 7.81 -16.26 8.31
N GLU A 334 6.97 -16.35 7.27
CA GLU A 334 7.36 -15.94 5.91
C GLU A 334 7.65 -14.44 5.88
N VAL A 335 6.75 -13.61 6.40
CA VAL A 335 6.89 -12.14 6.40
C VAL A 335 8.12 -11.70 7.21
N ASN A 336 8.32 -12.24 8.42
CA ASN A 336 9.46 -11.85 9.27
C ASN A 336 10.79 -12.26 8.64
N SER A 337 10.87 -13.44 8.01
CA SER A 337 12.10 -13.89 7.34
C SER A 337 12.54 -12.94 6.22
N ILE A 338 11.59 -12.45 5.41
CA ILE A 338 11.86 -11.50 4.32
C ILE A 338 12.25 -10.14 4.90
N ARG A 339 11.53 -9.64 5.90
CA ARG A 339 11.82 -8.35 6.54
C ARG A 339 13.15 -8.36 7.26
N GLU A 340 13.53 -9.44 7.91
CA GLU A 340 14.84 -9.59 8.55
C GLU A 340 15.98 -9.53 7.51
N TRP A 341 15.81 -10.22 6.37
CA TRP A 341 16.75 -10.15 5.25
C TRP A 341 16.86 -8.72 4.68
N MET A 342 15.74 -8.02 4.48
CA MET A 342 15.73 -6.63 4.01
C MET A 342 16.36 -5.66 5.03
N ASN A 343 16.15 -5.88 6.32
CA ASN A 343 16.76 -5.09 7.39
C ASN A 343 18.29 -5.24 7.40
N GLN A 344 18.81 -6.43 7.13
CA GLN A 344 20.25 -6.64 6.92
C GLN A 344 20.74 -5.85 5.69
N GLY A 345 19.93 -5.79 4.62
CA GLY A 345 20.22 -4.95 3.46
C GLY A 345 20.32 -3.46 3.80
N GLN A 346 19.37 -2.94 4.58
CA GLN A 346 19.40 -1.55 5.04
C GLN A 346 20.67 -1.25 5.86
N ALA A 347 21.04 -2.15 6.77
CA ALA A 347 22.25 -2.01 7.59
C ALA A 347 23.53 -2.01 6.74
N ILE A 348 23.59 -2.84 5.69
CA ILE A 348 24.72 -2.88 4.74
C ILE A 348 24.83 -1.55 3.99
N VAL A 349 23.74 -1.00 3.47
CA VAL A 349 23.76 0.29 2.74
C VAL A 349 24.26 1.42 3.65
N GLN A 350 23.76 1.50 4.87
CA GLN A 350 24.19 2.50 5.85
C GLN A 350 25.66 2.35 6.23
N LEU A 351 26.12 1.10 6.44
CA LEU A 351 27.50 0.85 6.83
C LEU A 351 28.48 1.13 5.68
N LYS A 352 28.09 0.84 4.43
CA LYS A 352 28.86 1.24 3.24
C LYS A 352 29.05 2.75 3.16
N ASP A 353 28.03 3.53 3.52
CA ASP A 353 28.16 4.99 3.58
C ASP A 353 29.13 5.47 4.64
N VAL A 354 29.05 4.89 5.85
CA VAL A 354 29.97 5.19 6.96
C VAL A 354 31.41 4.89 6.53
N VAL A 355 31.67 3.69 5.99
CA VAL A 355 33.01 3.31 5.51
C VAL A 355 33.49 4.28 4.43
N LYS A 356 32.67 4.58 3.42
CA LYS A 356 33.02 5.53 2.35
C LYS A 356 33.37 6.91 2.90
N SER A 357 32.60 7.40 3.87
CA SER A 357 32.85 8.69 4.52
C SER A 357 34.16 8.68 5.31
N LEU A 358 34.45 7.61 6.04
CA LEU A 358 35.70 7.48 6.82
C LEU A 358 36.93 7.37 5.91
N THR A 359 36.86 6.59 4.83
CA THR A 359 37.96 6.50 3.85
C THR A 359 38.21 7.84 3.18
N SER A 360 37.15 8.59 2.83
CA SER A 360 37.32 9.95 2.30
C SER A 360 38.00 10.90 3.29
N ILE A 361 37.74 10.77 4.59
CA ILE A 361 38.42 11.55 5.64
C ILE A 361 39.89 11.13 5.75
N GLU A 362 40.17 9.82 5.70
CA GLU A 362 41.54 9.30 5.69
C GLU A 362 42.35 9.85 4.50
N ASP A 363 41.79 9.82 3.30
CA ASP A 363 42.41 10.38 2.09
C ASP A 363 42.66 11.89 2.22
N GLN A 364 41.73 12.62 2.83
CA GLN A 364 41.87 14.04 3.12
C GLN A 364 42.96 14.34 4.17
N MET A 365 43.09 13.48 5.19
CA MET A 365 44.15 13.58 6.19
C MET A 365 45.52 13.26 5.58
N GLN A 366 45.61 12.25 4.71
CA GLN A 366 46.85 11.88 4.03
C GLN A 366 47.30 12.95 3.01
N SER A 367 46.34 13.62 2.36
CA SER A 367 46.61 14.74 1.43
C SER A 367 46.91 16.08 2.13
N GLY A 368 46.84 16.14 3.47
CA GLY A 368 47.10 17.36 4.25
C GLY A 368 46.03 18.45 4.10
N SER A 369 44.86 18.12 3.54
CA SER A 369 43.81 19.08 3.18
C SER A 369 42.83 19.38 4.33
N VAL A 370 42.81 18.58 5.40
CA VAL A 370 41.90 18.76 6.54
C VAL A 370 42.64 18.90 7.86
N LYS A 371 42.38 20.02 8.57
CA LYS A 371 42.69 20.15 10.00
C LYS A 371 41.54 19.52 10.79
N VAL A 372 41.79 18.39 11.45
CA VAL A 372 40.81 17.75 12.34
C VAL A 372 40.62 18.63 13.58
N ILE A 373 39.55 19.42 13.60
CA ILE A 373 39.18 20.27 14.74
C ILE A 373 38.19 19.47 15.60
N GLN A 374 38.65 18.98 16.74
CA GLN A 374 37.89 18.35 17.84
C GLN A 374 37.42 16.88 17.70
N TRP A 375 38.15 16.01 18.41
CA TRP A 375 37.70 14.69 18.88
C TRP A 375 37.57 14.66 20.41
N PRO A 376 36.52 14.10 21.03
CA PRO A 376 36.39 14.08 22.49
C PRO A 376 37.47 13.18 23.11
N SER A 377 38.57 13.79 23.58
CA SER A 377 39.63 13.14 24.33
C SER A 377 40.21 14.12 25.35
N SER A 378 40.49 13.61 26.54
CA SER A 378 40.95 14.36 27.71
C SER A 378 42.42 14.77 27.68
N ASP A 379 43.24 14.23 26.76
CA ASP A 379 44.67 14.54 26.67
C ASP A 379 45.09 15.10 25.28
N PRO A 380 45.44 16.40 25.18
CA PRO A 380 45.74 17.06 23.91
C PRO A 380 47.08 16.66 23.27
N LYS A 381 48.04 16.09 24.03
CA LYS A 381 49.39 15.78 23.50
C LYS A 381 49.48 14.39 22.84
N GLN A 382 48.69 13.41 23.31
CA GLN A 382 48.54 12.11 22.64
C GLN A 382 47.67 12.17 21.37
N ARG A 383 46.95 13.28 21.16
CA ARG A 383 45.87 13.44 20.17
C ARG A 383 46.33 13.51 18.71
N SER A 384 47.54 14.00 18.43
CA SER A 384 47.97 14.25 17.04
C SER A 384 48.79 13.12 16.43
N GLN A 385 49.47 12.29 17.23
CA GLN A 385 50.36 11.24 16.70
C GLN A 385 49.64 9.90 16.46
N ASN A 386 48.56 9.61 17.20
CA ASN A 386 47.85 8.33 17.12
C ASN A 386 46.54 8.37 16.32
N ALA A 387 46.12 9.55 15.83
CA ALA A 387 44.84 9.70 15.13
C ALA A 387 44.73 8.87 13.84
N PRO A 388 45.77 8.79 12.97
CA PRO A 388 45.69 7.96 11.76
C PRO A 388 45.54 6.47 12.08
N ALA A 389 46.36 5.95 13.02
CA ALA A 389 46.32 4.54 13.41
C ALA A 389 44.98 4.15 14.06
N PHE A 390 44.37 5.06 14.84
CA PHE A 390 43.04 4.85 15.41
C PHE A 390 41.96 4.82 14.32
N LEU A 391 41.99 5.76 13.37
CA LEU A 391 41.05 5.82 12.25
C LEU A 391 41.15 4.57 11.38
N GLU A 392 42.36 4.13 11.04
CA GLU A 392 42.62 2.91 10.28
C GLU A 392 42.06 1.68 11.01
N ALA A 393 42.30 1.55 12.32
CA ALA A 393 41.74 0.45 13.12
C ALA A 393 40.20 0.49 13.16
N PHE A 394 39.60 1.68 13.22
CA PHE A 394 38.15 1.85 13.19
C PHE A 394 37.55 1.50 11.82
N ILE A 395 38.15 1.98 10.72
CA ILE A 395 37.77 1.63 9.34
C ILE A 395 37.83 0.11 9.16
N LYS A 396 38.90 -0.53 9.63
CA LYS A 396 39.04 -1.99 9.58
C LYS A 396 37.95 -2.71 10.36
N ALA A 397 37.61 -2.24 11.56
CA ALA A 397 36.53 -2.83 12.37
C ALA A 397 35.15 -2.71 11.68
N GLU A 398 34.86 -1.56 11.06
CA GLU A 398 33.61 -1.36 10.31
C GLU A 398 33.58 -2.17 9.00
N LEU A 399 34.72 -2.34 8.32
CA LEU A 399 34.85 -3.25 7.17
C LEU A 399 34.63 -4.71 7.56
N ASP A 400 35.19 -5.17 8.67
CA ASP A 400 34.98 -6.53 9.17
C ASP A 400 33.51 -6.76 9.53
N LYS A 401 32.85 -5.75 10.12
CA LYS A 401 31.40 -5.78 10.41
C LYS A 401 30.58 -5.81 9.12
N LEU A 402 30.97 -5.04 8.10
CA LEU A 402 30.32 -5.03 6.80
C LEU A 402 30.39 -6.41 6.13
N GLN A 403 31.58 -7.03 6.10
CA GLN A 403 31.77 -8.37 5.55
C GLN A 403 30.94 -9.42 6.30
N LYS A 404 30.86 -9.33 7.63
CA LYS A 404 30.01 -10.21 8.44
C LYS A 404 28.53 -10.06 8.11
N LEU A 405 28.05 -8.82 7.94
CA LEU A 405 26.67 -8.55 7.56
C LEU A 405 26.36 -9.03 6.13
N GLU A 406 27.25 -8.79 5.18
CA GLU A 406 27.10 -9.27 3.79
C GLU A 406 27.06 -10.80 3.74
N LYS A 407 27.94 -11.47 4.48
CA LYS A 407 27.92 -12.93 4.61
C LYS A 407 26.63 -13.41 5.26
N SER A 408 26.23 -12.80 6.39
CA SER A 408 24.98 -13.15 7.07
C SER A 408 23.78 -12.99 6.14
N ARG A 409 23.72 -11.93 5.33
CA ARG A 409 22.63 -11.68 4.38
C ARG A 409 22.61 -12.69 3.23
N ALA A 410 23.78 -13.13 2.76
CA ALA A 410 23.86 -14.20 1.79
C ALA A 410 23.38 -15.54 2.37
N ASP A 411 23.74 -15.83 3.62
CA ASP A 411 23.38 -17.08 4.31
C ASP A 411 21.87 -17.13 4.66
N THR A 412 21.26 -15.99 5.01
CA THR A 412 19.82 -15.86 5.33
C THR A 412 18.94 -15.65 4.10
N ALA A 413 19.52 -15.57 2.89
CA ALA A 413 18.75 -15.38 1.67
C ALA A 413 17.72 -16.51 1.49
N PRO A 414 16.43 -16.19 1.26
CA PRO A 414 15.40 -17.20 1.07
C PRO A 414 15.76 -18.14 -0.08
N GLU A 415 15.59 -19.45 0.11
CA GLU A 415 15.99 -20.45 -0.90
C GLU A 415 15.32 -20.24 -2.25
N TRP A 416 14.04 -19.86 -2.24
CA TRP A 416 13.27 -19.61 -3.46
C TRP A 416 13.83 -18.43 -4.25
N TRP A 417 14.41 -17.44 -3.56
CA TRP A 417 15.08 -16.30 -4.17
C TRP A 417 16.43 -16.72 -4.77
N ARG A 418 17.25 -17.45 -4.02
CA ARG A 418 18.53 -17.99 -4.53
C ARG A 418 18.36 -18.82 -5.80
N ARG A 419 17.38 -19.74 -5.81
CA ARG A 419 17.05 -20.56 -7.01
C ARG A 419 16.63 -19.72 -8.20
N ARG A 420 16.05 -18.55 -7.99
CA ARG A 420 15.68 -17.62 -9.07
C ARG A 420 16.92 -16.93 -9.64
N GLU A 421 17.79 -16.42 -8.78
CA GLU A 421 19.04 -15.77 -9.21
C GLU A 421 19.91 -16.73 -10.02
N GLU A 422 20.04 -17.99 -9.58
CA GLU A 422 20.70 -19.06 -10.34
C GLU A 422 20.07 -19.27 -11.72
N LYS A 423 18.74 -19.28 -11.82
CA LYS A 423 18.05 -19.41 -13.11
C LYS A 423 18.20 -18.19 -14.01
N GLN A 424 18.34 -16.98 -13.45
CA GLN A 424 18.52 -15.76 -14.22
C GLN A 424 19.96 -15.63 -14.75
N THR A 425 20.96 -15.96 -13.92
CA THR A 425 22.38 -15.98 -14.33
C THR A 425 22.64 -16.98 -15.45
N LEU A 426 22.00 -18.16 -15.42
CA LEU A 426 22.08 -19.14 -16.50
C LEU A 426 21.44 -18.67 -17.83
N LYS A 427 20.51 -17.73 -17.79
CA LYS A 427 19.82 -17.23 -19.00
C LYS A 427 20.52 -16.04 -19.66
N ASN A 428 21.39 -15.35 -18.93
CA ASN A 428 22.15 -14.18 -19.41
C ASN A 428 23.67 -14.43 -19.24
N PRO A 429 24.26 -15.40 -19.96
CA PRO A 429 25.69 -15.71 -19.88
C PRO A 429 26.59 -14.62 -20.48
#